data_AF-A0A2M7TV40-F1
#
_entry.id   AF-A0A2M7TV40-F1
#
_cell.length_a   1.000
_cell.length_b   1.000
_cell.length_c   1.000
_cell.angle_alpha   90.00
_cell.angle_beta   90.00
_cell.angle_gamma   90.00
#
_symmetry.space_group_name_H-M   'P 1'
#
loop_
_entity.id
_entity.type
_entity.pdbx_description
1 polymer ?
#
loop_
_entity_poly.entity_id
_entity_poly.type
_entity_poly.pdbx_seq_one_letter_code
_entity_poly.pdbx_strand_id
1 'polypeptide(L)'
;MNGKQEKIRFIGVDTPETHKPNTPVQCYGPAAAAFTKNTIGSQRVRLGSDSLSTDRDRYGRLLRYVYLQDGTFLNERLVSEGYAFYYPYFPFTKSDQFSADQQAAMAAHRGLWGNCQPTPTDKGGWISNNQG
;
A
#
# COMPACT_ATOMS: atom_id res chain seq x y z
N MET A 1 -15.64 -13.51 -1.09
CA MET A 1 -16.67 -13.32 -2.14
C MET A 1 -17.45 -14.62 -2.28
N ASN A 2 -18.78 -14.57 -2.38
CA ASN A 2 -19.65 -15.76 -2.52
C ASN A 2 -19.39 -16.85 -1.44
N GLY A 3 -19.31 -16.44 -0.17
CA GLY A 3 -19.04 -17.34 0.96
C GLY A 3 -17.58 -17.78 1.12
N LYS A 4 -16.69 -17.46 0.18
CA LYS A 4 -15.25 -17.79 0.28
C LYS A 4 -14.43 -16.64 0.86
N GLN A 5 -13.44 -16.97 1.68
CA GLN A 5 -12.40 -16.03 2.09
C GLN A 5 -11.45 -15.78 0.91
N GLU A 6 -11.08 -14.51 0.70
CA GLU A 6 -10.21 -14.07 -0.38
C GLU A 6 -9.08 -13.22 0.18
N LYS A 7 -7.87 -13.38 -0.35
CA LYS A 7 -6.74 -12.50 -0.05
C LYS A 7 -6.69 -11.39 -1.08
N ILE A 8 -6.58 -10.14 -0.62
CA ILE A 8 -6.52 -8.95 -1.48
C ILE A 8 -5.11 -8.38 -1.46
N ARG A 9 -4.54 -8.10 -2.63
CA ARG A 9 -3.35 -7.25 -2.80
C ARG A 9 -3.81 -5.90 -3.34
N PHE A 10 -3.42 -4.85 -2.63
CA PHE A 10 -3.77 -3.49 -2.98
C PHE A 10 -2.97 -3.09 -4.22
N ILE A 11 -3.65 -2.65 -5.26
CA ILE A 11 -3.02 -2.15 -6.48
C ILE A 11 -2.23 -0.87 -6.16
N GLY A 12 -1.00 -0.78 -6.66
CA GLY A 12 -0.16 0.42 -6.60
C GLY A 12 0.48 0.72 -5.25
N VAL A 13 0.30 -0.14 -4.24
CA VAL A 13 0.71 0.11 -2.85
C VAL A 13 1.71 -0.93 -2.38
N ASP A 14 2.79 -0.48 -1.73
CA ASP A 14 3.74 -1.34 -1.03
C ASP A 14 4.07 -0.80 0.37
N THR A 15 3.70 -1.55 1.41
CA THR A 15 3.96 -1.18 2.80
C THR A 15 5.32 -1.73 3.26
N PRO A 16 6.01 -1.08 4.20
CA PRO A 16 7.23 -1.64 4.80
C PRO A 16 6.99 -3.07 5.35
N GLU A 17 7.92 -3.98 5.06
CA GLU A 17 7.78 -5.42 5.33
C GLU A 17 7.82 -5.73 6.84
N THR A 18 6.99 -6.67 7.29
CA THR A 18 6.82 -7.03 8.71
C THR A 18 6.81 -8.54 8.98
N HIS A 19 6.69 -9.37 7.94
CA HIS A 19 6.34 -10.79 8.08
C HIS A 19 7.24 -11.74 7.27
N LYS A 20 8.19 -11.21 6.51
CA LYS A 20 9.16 -12.07 5.81
C LYS A 20 10.04 -12.81 6.84
N PRO A 21 10.11 -14.16 6.78
CA PRO A 21 10.93 -14.94 7.71
C PRO A 21 12.40 -14.56 7.63
N ASN A 22 13.08 -14.55 8.77
CA ASN A 22 14.51 -14.25 8.89
C ASN A 22 14.92 -12.87 8.35
N THR A 23 13.99 -11.91 8.29
CA THR A 23 14.30 -10.52 8.00
C THR A 23 13.79 -9.60 9.11
N PRO A 24 14.54 -8.54 9.45
CA PRO A 24 14.07 -7.55 10.41
C PRO A 24 12.75 -6.91 9.95
N VAL A 25 11.94 -6.51 10.92
CA VAL A 25 10.77 -5.66 10.66
C VAL A 25 11.25 -4.32 10.13
N GLN A 26 10.63 -3.80 9.09
CA GLN A 26 10.97 -2.49 8.55
C GLN A 26 10.31 -1.36 9.33
N CYS A 27 11.02 -0.24 9.43
CA CYS A 27 10.54 0.99 10.05
C CYS A 27 9.20 1.39 9.42
N TYR A 28 8.24 1.76 10.28
CA TYR A 28 6.84 2.08 9.96
C TYR A 28 5.94 0.91 9.54
N GLY A 29 6.46 -0.31 9.40
CA GLY A 29 5.66 -1.49 9.05
C GLY A 29 4.50 -1.77 10.02
N PRO A 30 4.74 -1.84 11.34
CA PRO A 30 3.66 -2.02 12.31
C PRO A 30 2.63 -0.89 12.30
N ALA A 31 3.06 0.36 12.11
CA ALA A 31 2.19 1.52 12.00
C ALA A 31 1.29 1.45 10.76
N ALA A 32 1.83 1.04 9.60
CA ALA A 32 1.08 0.83 8.37
C ALA A 32 0.04 -0.28 8.49
N ALA A 33 0.41 -1.40 9.13
CA ALA A 33 -0.50 -2.50 9.41
C ALA A 33 -1.64 -2.07 10.34
N ALA A 34 -1.31 -1.38 11.44
CA ALA A 34 -2.29 -0.87 12.39
C ALA A 34 -3.23 0.16 11.73
N PHE A 35 -2.68 1.12 10.97
CA PHE A 35 -3.46 2.11 10.23
C PHE A 35 -4.45 1.46 9.27
N THR A 36 -3.99 0.51 8.44
CA THR A 36 -4.85 -0.21 7.50
C THR A 36 -5.96 -0.96 8.23
N LYS A 37 -5.61 -1.70 9.29
CA LYS A 37 -6.57 -2.47 10.09
C LYS A 37 -7.61 -1.58 10.76
N ASN A 38 -7.19 -0.48 11.37
CA ASN A 38 -8.08 0.44 12.09
C ASN A 38 -8.98 1.22 11.12
N THR A 39 -8.45 1.60 9.97
CA THR A 39 -9.19 2.33 8.93
C THR A 39 -10.28 1.45 8.30
N ILE A 40 -10.00 0.17 8.06
CA ILE A 40 -11.02 -0.78 7.59
C ILE A 40 -11.97 -1.16 8.72
N GLY A 41 -11.45 -1.44 9.92
CA GLY A 41 -12.25 -1.91 11.06
C GLY A 41 -13.00 -3.21 10.73
N SER A 42 -14.26 -3.30 11.17
CA SER A 42 -15.17 -4.41 10.88
C SER A 42 -16.17 -4.09 9.75
N GLN A 43 -15.97 -2.98 9.03
CA GLN A 43 -16.94 -2.50 8.06
C GLN A 43 -16.84 -3.24 6.72
N ARG A 44 -17.89 -3.14 5.91
CA ARG A 44 -17.85 -3.64 4.52
C ARG A 44 -17.07 -2.66 3.65
N VAL A 45 -16.26 -3.21 2.75
CA VAL A 45 -15.53 -2.45 1.75
C VAL A 45 -16.04 -2.76 0.35
N ARG A 46 -15.95 -1.80 -0.56
CA ARG A 46 -16.17 -2.01 -1.99
C ARG A 46 -14.82 -2.27 -2.65
N LEU A 47 -14.75 -3.34 -3.43
CA LEU A 47 -13.56 -3.70 -4.21
C LEU A 47 -13.75 -3.28 -5.67
N GLY A 48 -12.82 -2.51 -6.21
CA GLY A 48 -12.77 -2.16 -7.63
C GLY A 48 -11.61 -2.87 -8.32
N SER A 49 -11.85 -3.42 -9.51
CA SER A 49 -10.77 -3.83 -10.41
C SER A 49 -10.21 -2.61 -11.15
N ASP A 50 -9.05 -2.80 -11.76
CA ASP A 50 -8.43 -1.83 -12.66
C ASP A 50 -8.30 -2.46 -14.05
N SER A 51 -8.56 -1.69 -15.11
CA SER A 51 -8.54 -2.21 -16.49
C SER A 51 -7.15 -2.54 -17.02
N LEU A 52 -6.10 -1.98 -16.42
CA LEU A 52 -4.71 -2.25 -16.80
C LEU A 52 -4.07 -3.33 -15.92
N SER A 53 -4.74 -3.73 -14.84
CA SER A 53 -4.26 -4.77 -13.92
C SER A 53 -4.86 -6.13 -14.25
N THR A 54 -4.13 -7.20 -13.94
CA THR A 54 -4.69 -8.56 -13.97
C THR A 54 -5.67 -8.75 -12.81
N ASP A 55 -6.55 -9.75 -12.90
CA ASP A 55 -7.50 -10.02 -11.81
C ASP A 55 -6.82 -10.50 -10.53
N ARG A 56 -5.78 -11.35 -10.69
CA ARG A 56 -5.01 -11.95 -9.62
C ARG A 56 -3.52 -11.86 -9.91
N ASP A 57 -2.74 -11.92 -8.84
CA ASP A 57 -1.29 -12.10 -8.92
C ASP A 57 -0.89 -13.59 -8.94
N ARG A 58 0.42 -13.84 -9.09
CA ARG A 58 1.01 -15.19 -9.11
C ARG A 58 0.79 -16.02 -7.83
N TYR A 59 0.36 -15.41 -6.74
CA TYR A 59 0.05 -16.06 -5.47
C TYR A 59 -1.47 -16.26 -5.29
N GLY A 60 -2.26 -15.96 -6.32
CA GLY A 60 -3.71 -16.09 -6.30
C GLY A 60 -4.44 -15.00 -5.52
N ARG A 61 -3.78 -13.90 -5.12
CA ARG A 61 -4.43 -12.78 -4.43
C ARG A 61 -5.18 -11.92 -5.45
N LEU A 62 -6.39 -11.50 -5.12
CA LEU A 62 -7.14 -10.55 -5.94
C LEU A 62 -6.43 -9.19 -5.93
N LEU A 63 -6.22 -8.61 -7.10
CA LEU A 63 -5.68 -7.26 -7.26
C LEU A 63 -6.84 -6.26 -7.27
N ARG A 64 -6.95 -5.42 -6.24
CA ARG A 64 -8.08 -4.50 -6.08
C ARG A 64 -7.70 -3.12 -5.54
N TYR A 65 -8.51 -2.14 -5.94
CA TYR A 65 -8.74 -0.91 -5.21
C TYR A 65 -9.75 -1.14 -4.08
N VAL A 66 -9.51 -0.57 -2.92
CA VAL A 66 -10.35 -0.70 -1.74
C VAL A 66 -10.97 0.66 -1.41
N TYR A 67 -12.30 0.68 -1.38
CA TYR A 67 -13.10 1.85 -1.02
C TYR A 67 -13.92 1.57 0.24
N LEU A 68 -13.88 2.48 1.20
CA LEU A 68 -14.70 2.42 2.40
C LEU A 68 -16.10 2.99 2.14
N GLN A 69 -16.99 2.84 3.13
CA GLN A 69 -18.39 3.28 3.00
C GLN A 69 -18.52 4.81 2.96
N ASP A 70 -17.59 5.53 3.59
CA ASP A 70 -17.52 6.99 3.59
C ASP A 70 -16.92 7.58 2.29
N GLY A 71 -16.57 6.73 1.33
CA GLY A 71 -15.95 7.13 0.07
C GLY A 71 -14.41 7.15 0.10
N THR A 72 -13.77 6.90 1.24
CA THR A 72 -12.31 6.87 1.34
C THR A 72 -11.72 5.84 0.38
N PHE A 73 -10.83 6.29 -0.51
CA PHE A 73 -10.03 5.42 -1.36
C PHE A 73 -8.74 5.03 -0.64
N LEU A 74 -8.73 3.84 -0.05
CA LEU A 74 -7.70 3.45 0.92
C LEU A 74 -6.31 3.28 0.30
N ASN A 75 -6.22 2.81 -0.94
CA ASN A 75 -4.92 2.63 -1.61
C ASN A 75 -4.17 3.97 -1.72
N GLU A 76 -4.85 5.01 -2.21
CA GLU A 76 -4.31 6.36 -2.33
C GLU A 76 -4.02 6.97 -0.95
N ARG A 77 -4.92 6.76 0.02
CA ARG A 77 -4.74 7.25 1.39
C ARG A 77 -3.48 6.71 2.04
N LEU A 78 -3.13 5.45 1.81
CA LEU A 78 -1.90 4.85 2.34
C LEU A 78 -0.65 5.53 1.79
N VAL A 79 -0.64 5.89 0.51
CA VAL A 79 0.50 6.54 -0.14
C VAL A 79 0.58 8.02 0.28
N SER A 80 -0.52 8.76 0.20
CA SER A 80 -0.57 10.20 0.49
C SER A 80 -0.33 10.56 1.96
N GLU A 81 -0.55 9.63 2.89
CA GLU A 81 -0.25 9.79 4.32
C GLU A 81 1.09 9.14 4.73
N GLY A 82 1.83 8.56 3.78
CA GLY A 82 3.15 7.97 4.04
C GLY A 82 3.11 6.68 4.86
N TYR A 83 2.05 5.88 4.77
CA TYR A 83 2.01 4.52 5.33
C TYR A 83 2.51 3.45 4.34
N ALA A 84 2.60 3.81 3.06
CA ALA A 84 3.09 2.93 2.01
C ALA A 84 3.86 3.72 0.95
N PHE A 85 4.70 3.01 0.22
CA PHE A 85 5.31 3.46 -1.01
C PHE A 85 4.37 3.25 -2.20
N TYR A 86 4.47 4.14 -3.18
CA TYR A 86 3.97 3.92 -4.52
C TYR A 86 4.74 2.76 -5.17
N TYR A 87 4.00 1.80 -5.74
CA TYR A 87 4.54 0.58 -6.34
C TYR A 87 4.35 0.57 -7.88
N PRO A 88 5.32 1.10 -8.66
CA PRO A 88 5.18 1.32 -10.12
C PRO A 88 5.36 0.08 -11.00
N TYR A 89 5.64 -1.09 -10.43
CA TYR A 89 6.15 -2.24 -11.20
C TYR A 89 5.13 -2.92 -12.11
N PHE A 90 3.84 -2.64 -11.91
CA PHE A 90 2.76 -3.15 -12.74
C PHE A 90 1.87 -1.98 -13.17
N PRO A 91 1.36 -1.98 -14.40
CA PRO A 91 0.50 -0.90 -14.89
C PRO A 91 -0.84 -0.87 -14.14
N PHE A 92 -1.32 0.34 -13.86
CA PHE A 92 -2.66 0.59 -13.33
C PHE A 92 -3.10 2.02 -13.69
N THR A 93 -4.41 2.25 -13.82
CA THR A 93 -4.95 3.53 -14.34
C THR A 93 -4.64 4.77 -13.49
N LYS A 94 -4.17 4.60 -12.25
CA LYS A 94 -3.95 5.69 -11.27
C LYS A 94 -2.47 5.92 -10.93
N SER A 95 -1.58 5.39 -11.76
CA SER A 95 -0.12 5.44 -11.58
C SER A 95 0.40 6.87 -11.33
N ASP A 96 0.02 7.82 -12.19
CA ASP A 96 0.50 9.21 -12.09
C ASP A 96 0.03 9.91 -10.81
N GLN A 97 -1.22 9.64 -10.40
CA GLN A 97 -1.78 10.15 -9.15
C GLN A 97 -0.97 9.65 -7.95
N PHE A 98 -0.68 8.35 -7.89
CA PHE A 98 0.07 7.77 -6.77
C PHE A 98 1.51 8.27 -6.72
N SER A 99 2.12 8.50 -7.88
CA SER A 99 3.43 9.15 -7.97
C SER A 99 3.41 10.56 -7.36
N ALA A 100 2.41 11.37 -7.73
CA ALA A 100 2.25 12.72 -7.20
C ALA A 100 1.97 12.72 -5.69
N ASP A 101 1.11 11.82 -5.20
CA ASP A 101 0.79 11.68 -3.78
C ASP A 101 2.01 11.30 -2.94
N GLN A 102 2.86 10.40 -3.45
CA GLN A 102 4.10 10.06 -2.78
C GLN A 102 5.03 11.26 -2.71
N GLN A 103 5.21 12.00 -3.81
CA GLN A 103 6.06 13.20 -3.82
C GLN A 103 5.57 14.25 -2.82
N ALA A 104 4.25 14.45 -2.72
CA ALA A 104 3.65 15.33 -1.73
C ALA A 104 3.89 14.84 -0.29
N ALA A 105 3.72 13.54 -0.03
CA ALA A 105 3.98 12.94 1.28
C ALA A 105 5.45 13.06 1.70
N MET A 106 6.38 12.89 0.75
CA MET A 106 7.82 13.10 0.94
C MET A 106 8.12 14.55 1.33
N ALA A 107 7.64 15.51 0.55
CA ALA A 107 7.86 16.94 0.78
C ALA A 107 7.27 17.43 2.11
N ALA A 108 6.16 16.83 2.55
CA ALA A 108 5.50 17.14 3.80
C ALA A 108 5.98 16.28 4.99
N HIS A 109 7.01 15.44 4.82
CA HIS A 109 7.54 14.52 5.83
C HIS A 109 6.47 13.66 6.52
N ARG A 110 5.46 13.21 5.76
CA ARG A 110 4.35 12.42 6.31
C ARG A 110 4.76 10.98 6.55
N GLY A 111 4.24 10.42 7.64
CA GLY A 111 4.42 9.01 8.00
C GLY A 111 5.88 8.57 7.92
N LEU A 112 6.16 7.50 7.17
CA LEU A 112 7.50 6.94 7.02
C LEU A 112 8.54 7.96 6.51
N TRP A 113 8.13 8.99 5.76
CA TRP A 113 9.05 9.98 5.19
C TRP A 113 9.63 10.96 6.22
N GLY A 114 8.97 11.12 7.37
CA GLY A 114 9.46 11.91 8.50
C GLY A 114 9.95 11.08 9.68
N ASN A 115 9.63 9.79 9.72
CA ASN A 115 9.88 8.92 10.88
C ASN A 115 10.90 7.80 10.62
N CYS A 116 11.32 7.63 9.36
CA CYS A 116 12.25 6.59 8.93
C CYS A 116 13.31 7.18 7.99
N GLN A 117 14.19 6.31 7.48
CA GLN A 117 15.20 6.62 6.47
C GLN A 117 14.97 5.76 5.21
N PRO A 118 13.90 6.01 4.43
CA PRO A 118 13.65 5.27 3.20
C PRO A 118 14.72 5.57 2.15
N THR A 119 15.06 4.58 1.33
CA THR A 119 15.99 4.71 0.20
C THR A 119 15.35 4.27 -1.11
N PRO A 120 15.69 4.90 -2.24
CA PRO A 120 15.25 4.44 -3.55
C PRO A 120 15.92 3.10 -3.88
N THR A 121 15.23 2.31 -4.68
CA THR A 121 15.72 1.03 -5.22
C THR A 121 16.12 1.21 -6.69
N ASP A 122 17.01 0.36 -7.19
CA ASP A 122 17.48 0.40 -8.59
C ASP A 122 16.37 0.24 -9.64
N LYS A 123 15.19 -0.20 -9.21
CA LYS A 123 14.03 -0.43 -10.08
C LYS A 123 12.97 0.68 -9.97
N GLY A 124 13.28 1.79 -9.30
CA GLY A 124 12.42 2.97 -9.24
C GLY A 124 11.36 2.96 -8.12
N GLY A 125 11.32 1.92 -7.28
CA GLY A 125 10.55 1.92 -6.03
C GLY A 125 11.37 2.40 -4.83
N TRP A 126 10.81 2.27 -3.63
CA TRP A 126 11.45 2.64 -2.36
C TRP A 126 11.42 1.49 -1.36
N ILE A 127 12.35 1.50 -0.41
CA ILE A 127 12.38 0.57 0.72
C ILE A 127 12.66 1.34 2.01
N SER A 128 12.04 0.92 3.11
CA SER A 128 12.28 1.51 4.44
C SER A 128 13.49 0.83 5.10
N ASN A 129 14.21 1.56 5.94
CA ASN A 129 15.25 0.97 6.80
C ASN A 129 14.64 -0.04 7.79
N ASN A 130 15.47 -0.90 8.36
CA ASN A 130 15.04 -1.81 9.42
C ASN A 130 14.67 -1.02 10.68
N GLN A 131 13.67 -1.51 11.41
CA GLN A 131 13.38 -1.08 12.76
C GLN A 131 14.53 -1.51 13.67
N GLY A 132 15.08 -0.55 14.43
CA GLY A 132 16.15 -0.78 15.41
C GLY A 132 15.67 -1.53 16.64
#